data_AF-A0A386ZQN4-F1
#
_entry.id   AF-A0A386ZQN4-F1
#
_cell.length_a   1.000
_cell.length_b   1.000
_cell.length_c   1.000
_cell.angle_alpha   90.00
_cell.angle_beta   90.00
_cell.angle_gamma   90.00
#
_symmetry.space_group_name_H-M   'P 1'
#
loop_
_entity.id
_entity.type
_entity.pdbx_description
1 polymer ?
#
loop_
_entity_poly.entity_id
_entity_poly.type
_entity_poly.pdbx_seq_one_letter_code
_entity_poly.pdbx_strand_id
1 'polypeptide(L)'
;MTSAPVASAAPSAADDPFYTAPAGYESTEPGTILRSRPVQVAALNLFPTHIRAWQLLYRTTDSHGDPYTAASTVMLPDGPVHPRPLLSYQTAVDAVTGMCRPSVALQQGTPIDFTNPDGPITAGNASAEILLAAVGLDHGWAVSIPDQGGVNDHFLTPREPGYIALDGIRAAEHFDPLTPAARDLVRQAKDRCTGQIVINADLDSLGRFLALPDFARYLTVPLDQFLHDPVIAEALRERGYAQSTPTAPIYLYNAVYDEASTIAGTDRQVSEYCANGASVTYRRDLFPFMFSAHGPVAVLGAPAAFTWLEQRMTGAPLPQGCDIQTVPSTLLDPAALTTFGSAIGTVLRTLLGLPLGG
;
A
#
# COMPACT_ATOMS: atom_id res chain seq x y z
N MET A 1 -48.07 -5.03 -1.31
CA MET A 1 -46.74 -4.69 -1.86
C MET A 1 -46.10 -3.70 -0.91
N THR A 2 -45.29 -4.18 0.03
CA THR A 2 -44.64 -3.36 1.05
C THR A 2 -43.29 -2.90 0.53
N SER A 3 -43.14 -1.58 0.38
CA SER A 3 -41.93 -0.87 -0.01
C SER A 3 -40.77 -1.15 0.96
N ALA A 4 -39.61 -1.51 0.42
CA ALA A 4 -38.38 -1.64 1.19
C ALA A 4 -37.92 -0.26 1.72
N PRO A 5 -37.37 -0.16 2.94
CA PRO A 5 -36.96 1.11 3.51
C PRO A 5 -35.65 1.60 2.87
N VAL A 6 -35.57 2.90 2.64
CA VAL A 6 -34.37 3.63 2.17
C VAL A 6 -33.32 3.60 3.30
N ALA A 7 -32.12 3.10 3.01
CA ALA A 7 -31.04 2.93 3.98
C ALA A 7 -30.40 4.27 4.39
N SER A 8 -30.18 4.45 5.69
CA SER A 8 -29.47 5.58 6.29
C SER A 8 -27.98 5.27 6.47
N ALA A 9 -27.13 6.31 6.33
CA ALA A 9 -25.67 6.25 6.22
C ALA A 9 -24.94 5.82 7.50
N ALA A 10 -23.73 5.28 7.35
CA ALA A 10 -22.94 4.74 8.44
C ALA A 10 -21.82 5.69 8.94
N PRO A 11 -21.25 5.48 10.15
CA PRO A 11 -20.36 6.44 10.78
C PRO A 11 -19.00 6.55 10.07
N SER A 12 -18.37 7.72 10.25
CA SER A 12 -17.10 8.04 9.60
C SER A 12 -15.97 7.17 10.16
N ALA A 13 -14.89 6.97 9.40
CA ALA A 13 -13.68 6.30 9.87
C ALA A 13 -13.07 6.93 11.15
N ALA A 14 -13.45 8.18 11.48
CA ALA A 14 -13.04 8.88 12.69
C ALA A 14 -13.80 8.40 13.96
N ASP A 15 -14.95 7.73 13.80
CA ASP A 15 -15.82 7.34 14.92
C ASP A 15 -15.85 5.81 15.18
N ASP A 16 -15.05 5.03 14.43
CA ASP A 16 -15.02 3.57 14.59
C ASP A 16 -14.18 3.17 15.83
N PRO A 17 -14.80 2.61 16.89
CA PRO A 17 -14.11 2.26 18.13
C PRO A 17 -13.06 1.15 17.94
N PHE A 18 -13.06 0.47 16.78
CA PHE A 18 -12.01 -0.48 16.42
C PHE A 18 -10.62 0.16 16.44
N TYR A 19 -10.48 1.44 16.07
CA TYR A 19 -9.20 2.15 16.04
C TYR A 19 -8.82 2.78 17.38
N THR A 20 -9.67 2.65 18.41
CA THR A 20 -9.35 3.13 19.75
C THR A 20 -8.55 2.07 20.52
N ALA A 21 -7.31 2.42 20.85
CA ALA A 21 -6.42 1.58 21.63
C ALA A 21 -7.01 1.29 23.03
N PRO A 22 -6.94 0.04 23.52
CA PRO A 22 -7.34 -0.28 24.89
C PRO A 22 -6.34 0.30 25.90
N ALA A 23 -6.79 0.62 27.12
CA ALA A 23 -5.89 1.10 28.17
C ALA A 23 -4.76 0.10 28.46
N GLY A 24 -3.53 0.59 28.61
CA GLY A 24 -2.35 -0.20 28.93
C GLY A 24 -1.66 -0.83 27.72
N TYR A 25 -2.15 -0.60 26.50
CA TYR A 25 -1.51 -1.08 25.26
C TYR A 25 -0.06 -0.58 25.13
N GLU A 26 0.25 0.57 25.71
CA GLU A 26 1.55 1.22 25.66
C GLU A 26 2.67 0.32 26.22
N SER A 27 2.30 -0.54 27.18
CA SER A 27 3.19 -1.49 27.85
C SER A 27 3.35 -2.83 27.12
N THR A 28 2.60 -3.05 26.05
CA THR A 28 2.67 -4.29 25.25
C THR A 28 3.79 -4.22 24.19
N GLU A 29 4.22 -5.37 23.70
CA GLU A 29 5.31 -5.46 22.73
C GLU A 29 4.86 -5.05 21.31
N PRO A 30 5.73 -4.41 20.50
CA PRO A 30 5.45 -4.14 19.09
C PRO A 30 4.99 -5.40 18.33
N GLY A 31 3.86 -5.29 17.62
CA GLY A 31 3.20 -6.40 16.93
C GLY A 31 2.16 -7.15 17.77
N THR A 32 1.95 -6.79 19.04
CA THR A 32 0.85 -7.36 19.85
C THR A 32 -0.49 -7.00 19.24
N ILE A 33 -1.33 -8.01 18.96
CA ILE A 33 -2.69 -7.83 18.46
C ILE A 33 -3.57 -7.35 19.62
N LEU A 34 -4.14 -6.14 19.48
CA LEU A 34 -4.98 -5.49 20.48
C LEU A 34 -6.47 -5.76 20.21
N ARG A 35 -6.87 -5.82 18.93
CA ARG A 35 -8.23 -6.15 18.49
C ARG A 35 -8.18 -6.86 17.14
N SER A 36 -9.18 -7.67 16.85
CA SER A 36 -9.40 -8.25 15.52
C SER A 36 -10.87 -8.31 15.17
N ARG A 37 -11.20 -8.21 13.89
CA ARG A 37 -12.55 -8.44 13.36
C ARG A 37 -12.50 -9.00 11.94
N PRO A 38 -13.42 -9.89 11.55
CA PRO A 38 -13.56 -10.28 10.15
C PRO A 38 -14.08 -9.08 9.35
N VAL A 39 -13.62 -8.96 8.10
CA VAL A 39 -14.09 -7.93 7.16
C VAL A 39 -14.36 -8.53 5.79
N GLN A 40 -15.22 -7.87 5.02
CA GLN A 40 -15.43 -8.21 3.62
C GLN A 40 -14.71 -7.20 2.75
N VAL A 41 -13.85 -7.71 1.87
CA VAL A 41 -13.02 -6.91 0.98
C VAL A 41 -13.62 -6.90 -0.43
N ALA A 42 -13.60 -5.74 -1.08
CA ALA A 42 -14.08 -5.58 -2.45
C ALA A 42 -13.04 -4.95 -3.36
N ALA A 43 -12.85 -5.55 -4.53
CA ALA A 43 -12.04 -4.95 -5.59
C ALA A 43 -12.78 -3.75 -6.19
N LEU A 44 -12.05 -2.65 -6.36
CA LEU A 44 -12.58 -1.36 -6.80
C LEU A 44 -13.77 -0.88 -5.97
N ASN A 45 -13.91 -1.34 -4.71
CA ASN A 45 -15.09 -1.16 -3.84
C ASN A 45 -16.43 -1.69 -4.37
N LEU A 46 -16.46 -2.23 -5.59
CA LEU A 46 -17.66 -2.67 -6.31
C LEU A 46 -17.80 -4.18 -6.38
N PHE A 47 -16.69 -4.88 -6.63
CA PHE A 47 -16.70 -6.30 -6.95
C PHE A 47 -16.39 -7.12 -5.69
N PRO A 48 -17.32 -7.96 -5.21
CA PRO A 48 -17.07 -8.82 -4.07
C PRO A 48 -15.98 -9.84 -4.40
N THR A 49 -15.12 -10.13 -3.42
CA THR A 49 -14.00 -11.06 -3.60
C THR A 49 -14.22 -12.36 -2.81
N HIS A 50 -13.64 -13.46 -3.29
CA HIS A 50 -13.57 -14.74 -2.58
C HIS A 50 -12.26 -14.82 -1.79
N ILE A 51 -12.10 -13.88 -0.85
CA ILE A 51 -10.92 -13.74 -0.01
C ILE A 51 -11.38 -13.69 1.44
N ARG A 52 -10.75 -14.50 2.30
CA ARG A 52 -10.98 -14.41 3.75
C ARG A 52 -10.11 -13.30 4.30
N ALA A 53 -10.72 -12.31 4.94
CA ALA A 53 -10.02 -11.13 5.41
C ALA A 53 -10.39 -10.76 6.86
N TRP A 54 -9.40 -10.21 7.57
CA TRP A 54 -9.53 -9.70 8.92
C TRP A 54 -8.80 -8.36 9.03
N GLN A 55 -9.34 -7.47 9.85
CA GLN A 55 -8.58 -6.34 10.34
C GLN A 55 -7.98 -6.67 11.70
N LEU A 56 -6.72 -6.32 11.88
CA LEU A 56 -5.99 -6.43 13.13
C LEU A 56 -5.58 -5.02 13.57
N LEU A 57 -6.00 -4.58 14.76
CA LEU A 57 -5.38 -3.43 15.43
C LEU A 57 -4.21 -3.97 16.24
N TYR A 58 -3.02 -3.39 16.08
CA TYR A 58 -1.83 -3.84 16.79
C TYR A 58 -1.02 -2.68 17.36
N ARG A 59 -0.24 -2.97 18.41
CA ARG A 59 0.71 -2.03 18.99
C ARG A 59 1.90 -1.85 18.06
N THR A 60 2.29 -0.60 17.80
CA THR A 60 3.48 -0.22 17.03
C THR A 60 4.19 0.98 17.68
N THR A 61 5.01 1.69 16.93
CA THR A 61 5.85 2.81 17.39
C THR A 61 5.72 3.98 16.41
N ASP A 62 5.55 5.20 16.93
CA ASP A 62 5.48 6.41 16.10
C ASP A 62 6.87 6.89 15.65
N SER A 63 6.92 8.05 14.98
CA SER A 63 8.19 8.66 14.53
C SER A 63 9.13 9.10 15.66
N HIS A 64 8.60 9.34 16.87
CA HIS A 64 9.36 9.78 18.05
C HIS A 64 9.86 8.60 18.89
N GLY A 65 9.42 7.38 18.60
CA GLY A 65 9.76 6.19 19.40
C GLY A 65 8.73 5.88 20.48
N ASP A 66 7.61 6.60 20.52
CA ASP A 66 6.57 6.42 21.52
C ASP A 66 5.60 5.30 21.12
N PRO A 67 4.97 4.61 22.09
CA PRO A 67 3.97 3.59 21.80
C PRO A 67 2.81 4.15 21.00
N TYR A 68 2.45 3.45 19.93
CA TYR A 68 1.41 3.86 18.99
C TYR A 68 0.58 2.66 18.54
N THR A 69 -0.46 2.89 17.73
CA THR A 69 -1.26 1.81 17.15
C THR A 69 -1.46 2.01 15.66
N ALA A 70 -1.49 0.91 14.94
CA ALA A 70 -1.90 0.86 13.55
C ALA A 70 -2.82 -0.34 13.31
N ALA A 71 -3.57 -0.30 12.21
CA ALA A 71 -4.34 -1.45 11.77
C ALA A 71 -3.72 -2.07 10.51
N SER A 72 -4.01 -3.34 10.26
CA SER A 72 -3.71 -4.00 8.99
C SER A 72 -4.88 -4.88 8.56
N THR A 73 -5.15 -4.92 7.26
CA THR A 73 -6.04 -5.92 6.66
C THR A 73 -5.21 -7.13 6.25
N VAL A 74 -5.39 -8.24 6.95
CA VAL A 74 -4.77 -9.53 6.64
C VAL A 74 -5.74 -10.37 5.82
N MET A 75 -5.26 -10.89 4.70
CA MET A 75 -6.02 -11.63 3.71
C MET A 75 -5.37 -12.99 3.47
N LEU A 76 -6.23 -13.99 3.35
CA LEU A 76 -5.86 -15.36 3.01
C LEU A 76 -6.65 -15.82 1.79
N PRO A 77 -6.01 -16.50 0.82
CA PRO A 77 -6.75 -17.19 -0.22
C PRO A 77 -7.63 -18.30 0.37
N ASP A 78 -8.68 -18.64 -0.36
CA ASP A 78 -9.50 -19.81 -0.06
C ASP A 78 -8.69 -21.11 -0.28
N GLY A 79 -9.20 -22.22 0.26
CA GLY A 79 -8.55 -23.52 0.11
C GLY A 79 -7.71 -23.96 1.34
N PRO A 80 -6.93 -25.04 1.18
CA PRO A 80 -6.32 -25.75 2.30
C PRO A 80 -5.26 -24.92 3.05
N VAL A 81 -5.18 -25.16 4.36
CA VAL A 81 -4.25 -24.46 5.26
C VAL A 81 -2.89 -25.14 5.16
N HIS A 82 -1.90 -24.38 4.71
CA HIS A 82 -0.51 -24.80 4.57
C HIS A 82 0.39 -23.64 5.03
N PRO A 83 1.63 -23.94 5.47
CA PRO A 83 2.66 -22.92 5.60
C PRO A 83 2.75 -22.13 4.30
N ARG A 84 2.59 -20.81 4.40
CA ARG A 84 2.57 -19.92 3.25
C ARG A 84 3.45 -18.71 3.54
N PRO A 85 4.13 -18.17 2.52
CA PRO A 85 4.77 -16.87 2.63
C PRO A 85 3.75 -15.78 3.00
N LEU A 86 4.23 -14.72 3.65
CA LEU A 86 3.47 -13.50 3.92
C LEU A 86 4.03 -12.36 3.06
N LEU A 87 3.17 -11.77 2.23
CA LEU A 87 3.44 -10.53 1.52
C LEU A 87 2.88 -9.36 2.34
N SER A 88 3.76 -8.44 2.75
CA SER A 88 3.33 -7.12 3.22
C SER A 88 3.25 -6.19 2.02
N TYR A 89 2.07 -5.68 1.70
CA TYR A 89 1.82 -4.81 0.55
C TYR A 89 1.44 -3.41 1.03
N GLN A 90 2.20 -2.40 0.62
CA GLN A 90 1.99 -0.99 0.99
C GLN A 90 1.32 -0.27 -0.17
N THR A 91 0.15 0.31 0.08
CA THR A 91 -0.60 1.07 -0.92
C THR A 91 -0.15 2.52 -0.98
N ALA A 92 -0.26 3.19 -2.13
CA ALA A 92 -0.02 4.63 -2.26
C ALA A 92 -1.19 5.42 -1.64
N VAL A 93 -1.26 5.53 -0.31
CA VAL A 93 -2.40 6.14 0.40
C VAL A 93 -2.53 7.63 0.11
N ASP A 94 -1.41 8.34 0.02
CA ASP A 94 -1.27 9.76 -0.36
C ASP A 94 -2.30 10.71 0.27
N ALA A 95 -2.62 10.46 1.55
CA ALA A 95 -3.67 11.14 2.26
C ALA A 95 -3.42 11.17 3.78
N VAL A 96 -3.97 12.20 4.44
CA VAL A 96 -3.91 12.43 5.91
C VAL A 96 -5.29 12.32 6.56
N THR A 97 -6.16 11.49 5.99
CA THR A 97 -7.54 11.35 6.47
C THR A 97 -7.88 9.88 6.68
N GLY A 98 -8.50 9.58 7.81
CA GLY A 98 -8.78 8.21 8.23
C GLY A 98 -9.72 7.45 7.34
N MET A 99 -10.45 8.18 6.51
CA MET A 99 -11.23 7.62 5.43
C MET A 99 -10.31 6.91 4.43
N CYS A 100 -9.15 7.46 4.07
CA CYS A 100 -8.26 6.86 3.07
C CYS A 100 -7.38 5.73 3.60
N ARG A 101 -7.49 5.36 4.88
CA ARG A 101 -6.79 4.21 5.44
C ARG A 101 -7.09 2.95 4.62
N PRO A 102 -6.07 2.19 4.18
CA PRO A 102 -6.26 0.95 3.43
C PRO A 102 -7.27 0.01 4.06
N SER A 103 -7.23 -0.13 5.39
CA SER A 103 -8.15 -0.98 6.13
C SER A 103 -9.62 -0.57 5.97
N VAL A 104 -9.91 0.74 5.87
CA VAL A 104 -11.25 1.27 5.58
C VAL A 104 -11.55 1.18 4.08
N ALA A 105 -10.61 1.61 3.25
CA ALA A 105 -10.77 1.72 1.80
C ALA A 105 -10.89 0.37 1.09
N LEU A 106 -10.46 -0.74 1.67
CA LEU A 106 -10.62 -2.08 1.09
C LEU A 106 -12.02 -2.67 1.28
N GLN A 107 -12.86 -2.10 2.14
CA GLN A 107 -14.14 -2.71 2.50
C GLN A 107 -15.21 -2.59 1.41
N GLN A 108 -16.11 -3.58 1.37
CA GLN A 108 -17.23 -3.60 0.41
C GLN A 108 -18.26 -2.51 0.69
N GLY A 109 -18.68 -1.81 -0.37
CA GLY A 109 -19.80 -0.88 -0.34
C GLY A 109 -19.43 0.55 0.02
N THR A 110 -18.14 0.87 0.21
CA THR A 110 -17.68 2.27 0.26
C THR A 110 -18.24 3.00 -0.98
N PRO A 111 -19.07 4.05 -0.82
CA PRO A 111 -19.72 4.72 -1.95
C PRO A 111 -18.67 5.19 -2.95
N ILE A 112 -18.95 5.13 -4.25
CA ILE A 112 -18.13 5.77 -5.30
C ILE A 112 -18.92 6.98 -5.83
N ASP A 113 -18.40 8.17 -5.57
CA ASP A 113 -18.98 9.44 -6.00
C ASP A 113 -18.41 9.82 -7.37
N PHE A 114 -19.23 9.61 -8.39
CA PHE A 114 -18.96 10.03 -9.76
C PHE A 114 -19.52 11.44 -10.07
N THR A 115 -20.14 12.10 -9.09
CA THR A 115 -20.88 13.35 -9.28
C THR A 115 -20.08 14.60 -8.94
N ASN A 116 -18.89 14.44 -8.34
CA ASN A 116 -17.96 15.53 -8.08
C ASN A 116 -16.91 15.65 -9.21
N PRO A 117 -17.04 16.61 -10.14
CA PRO A 117 -16.09 16.80 -11.25
C PRO A 117 -14.72 17.33 -10.80
N ASP A 118 -14.61 17.89 -9.59
CA ASP A 118 -13.35 18.37 -9.00
C ASP A 118 -12.60 17.24 -8.25
N GLY A 119 -13.22 16.07 -8.15
CA GLY A 119 -12.70 14.91 -7.44
C GLY A 119 -12.59 15.10 -5.92
N PRO A 120 -12.04 14.09 -5.22
CA PRO A 120 -11.67 12.79 -5.78
C PRO A 120 -12.84 11.80 -5.87
N ILE A 121 -12.74 10.80 -6.76
CA ILE A 121 -13.60 9.60 -6.73
C ILE A 121 -13.46 8.96 -5.34
N THR A 122 -14.56 8.59 -4.68
CA THR A 122 -14.53 8.03 -3.31
C THR A 122 -13.99 6.59 -3.20
N ALA A 123 -13.30 6.10 -4.23
CA ALA A 123 -12.54 4.86 -4.22
C ALA A 123 -11.09 5.16 -3.81
N GLY A 124 -10.65 4.68 -2.64
CA GLY A 124 -9.24 4.84 -2.22
C GLY A 124 -8.31 3.96 -3.07
N ASN A 125 -7.06 4.39 -3.29
CA ASN A 125 -6.08 3.65 -4.10
C ASN A 125 -5.94 2.18 -3.69
N ALA A 126 -6.06 1.89 -2.39
CA ALA A 126 -6.06 0.53 -1.85
C ALA A 126 -7.07 -0.42 -2.52
N SER A 127 -8.27 0.06 -2.89
CA SER A 127 -9.29 -0.78 -3.53
C SER A 127 -8.98 -1.10 -4.99
N ALA A 128 -8.15 -0.30 -5.66
CA ALA A 128 -7.61 -0.62 -6.97
C ALA A 128 -6.34 -1.49 -6.85
N GLU A 129 -5.44 -1.13 -5.95
CA GLU A 129 -4.17 -1.83 -5.71
C GLU A 129 -4.33 -3.24 -5.14
N ILE A 130 -5.49 -3.57 -4.56
CA ILE A 130 -5.81 -4.95 -4.23
C ILE A 130 -5.69 -5.88 -5.45
N LEU A 131 -5.93 -5.38 -6.67
CA LEU A 131 -5.76 -6.19 -7.89
C LEU A 131 -4.30 -6.60 -8.12
N LEU A 132 -3.35 -5.77 -7.70
CA LEU A 132 -1.92 -6.11 -7.70
C LEU A 132 -1.61 -7.04 -6.53
N ALA A 133 -2.09 -6.72 -5.33
CA ALA A 133 -1.88 -7.55 -4.14
C ALA A 133 -2.49 -8.97 -4.28
N ALA A 134 -3.57 -9.12 -5.06
CA ALA A 134 -4.23 -10.38 -5.36
C ALA A 134 -3.33 -11.36 -6.12
N VAL A 135 -2.28 -10.88 -6.81
CA VAL A 135 -1.25 -11.75 -7.42
C VAL A 135 -0.62 -12.63 -6.33
N GLY A 136 -0.27 -12.06 -5.17
CA GLY A 136 0.27 -12.83 -4.05
C GLY A 136 -0.72 -13.86 -3.50
N LEU A 137 -2.00 -13.49 -3.37
CA LEU A 137 -3.05 -14.42 -2.95
C LEU A 137 -3.20 -15.59 -3.94
N ASP A 138 -3.05 -15.32 -5.24
CA ASP A 138 -3.12 -16.35 -6.26
C ASP A 138 -1.92 -17.31 -6.28
N HIS A 139 -0.74 -16.83 -5.88
CA HIS A 139 0.42 -17.69 -5.57
C HIS A 139 0.26 -18.44 -4.22
N GLY A 140 -0.88 -18.32 -3.55
CA GLY A 140 -1.18 -19.00 -2.29
C GLY A 140 -0.63 -18.30 -1.04
N TRP A 141 -0.08 -17.10 -1.17
CA TRP A 141 0.52 -16.35 -0.07
C TRP A 141 -0.55 -15.76 0.85
N ALA A 142 -0.20 -15.50 2.10
CA ALA A 142 -0.93 -14.54 2.91
C ALA A 142 -0.56 -13.12 2.47
N VAL A 143 -1.50 -12.19 2.55
CA VAL A 143 -1.24 -10.77 2.24
C VAL A 143 -1.65 -9.91 3.43
N SER A 144 -0.79 -8.98 3.86
CA SER A 144 -1.07 -7.98 4.89
C SER A 144 -0.96 -6.59 4.26
N ILE A 145 -2.01 -5.78 4.39
CA ILE A 145 -2.03 -4.39 3.93
C ILE A 145 -2.18 -3.48 5.16
N PRO A 146 -1.07 -2.92 5.69
CA PRO A 146 -1.12 -2.05 6.85
C PRO A 146 -1.58 -0.63 6.51
N ASP A 147 -2.20 0.03 7.49
CA ASP A 147 -2.49 1.46 7.46
C ASP A 147 -1.18 2.22 7.73
N GLN A 148 -0.47 2.58 6.66
CA GLN A 148 0.91 3.10 6.72
C GLN A 148 1.10 4.36 7.58
N GLY A 149 0.05 5.16 7.79
CA GLY A 149 0.07 6.33 8.69
C GLY A 149 -0.47 6.06 10.11
N GLY A 150 -0.77 4.81 10.43
CA GLY A 150 -1.39 4.41 11.68
C GLY A 150 -2.80 4.97 11.85
N VAL A 151 -3.28 5.00 13.10
CA VAL A 151 -4.67 5.42 13.41
C VAL A 151 -4.92 6.94 13.25
N ASN A 152 -3.85 7.74 13.23
CA ASN A 152 -3.88 9.21 13.06
C ASN A 152 -3.49 9.67 11.65
N ASP A 153 -3.32 8.74 10.69
CA ASP A 153 -3.14 9.06 9.27
C ASP A 153 -1.90 9.94 8.99
N HIS A 154 -0.83 9.69 9.72
CA HIS A 154 0.44 10.36 9.55
C HIS A 154 1.01 10.06 8.15
N PHE A 155 1.08 11.08 7.29
CA PHE A 155 1.60 10.95 5.94
C PHE A 155 3.02 11.53 5.83
N LEU A 156 3.87 10.87 5.05
CA LEU A 156 5.28 11.24 4.84
C LEU A 156 6.07 11.39 6.15
N THR A 157 5.73 10.64 7.20
CA THR A 157 6.55 10.57 8.42
C THR A 157 7.79 9.71 8.17
N PRO A 158 8.98 10.11 8.65
CA PRO A 158 10.16 9.27 8.57
C PRO A 158 10.03 8.09 9.54
N ARG A 159 10.53 6.92 9.14
CA ARG A 159 10.65 5.67 9.95
C ARG A 159 9.34 5.00 10.38
N GLU A 160 8.34 5.75 10.82
CA GLU A 160 7.06 5.25 11.34
C GLU A 160 6.37 4.26 10.38
N PRO A 161 6.26 4.52 9.07
CA PRO A 161 5.79 3.53 8.10
C PRO A 161 6.53 2.18 8.13
N GLY A 162 7.83 2.21 8.42
CA GLY A 162 8.66 1.02 8.56
C GLY A 162 8.32 0.23 9.84
N TYR A 163 8.12 0.90 10.97
CA TYR A 163 7.67 0.25 12.21
C TYR A 163 6.29 -0.38 12.03
N ILE A 164 5.36 0.39 11.44
CA ILE A 164 4.00 -0.07 11.13
C ILE A 164 4.04 -1.32 10.25
N ALA A 165 4.78 -1.32 9.14
CA ALA A 165 4.88 -2.47 8.26
C ALA A 165 5.48 -3.71 8.97
N LEU A 166 6.57 -3.53 9.72
CA LEU A 166 7.26 -4.64 10.41
C LEU A 166 6.46 -5.18 11.60
N ASP A 167 5.81 -4.32 12.38
CA ASP A 167 4.95 -4.73 13.49
C ASP A 167 3.64 -5.34 12.97
N GLY A 168 3.14 -4.88 11.83
CA GLY A 168 2.01 -5.49 11.13
C GLY A 168 2.33 -6.88 10.59
N ILE A 169 3.56 -7.13 10.14
CA ILE A 169 4.05 -8.48 9.81
C ILE A 169 4.04 -9.36 11.07
N ARG A 170 4.64 -8.90 12.18
CA ARG A 170 4.64 -9.64 13.45
C ARG A 170 3.22 -9.96 13.92
N ALA A 171 2.31 -8.99 13.83
CA ALA A 171 0.91 -9.17 14.18
C ALA A 171 0.22 -10.21 13.29
N ALA A 172 0.48 -10.19 11.97
CA ALA A 172 -0.06 -11.16 11.04
C ALA A 172 0.50 -12.58 11.27
N GLU A 173 1.79 -12.72 11.57
CA GLU A 173 2.43 -14.01 11.86
C GLU A 173 1.93 -14.65 13.17
N HIS A 174 1.60 -13.84 14.17
CA HIS A 174 1.04 -14.30 15.45
C HIS A 174 -0.49 -14.44 15.44
N PHE A 175 -1.16 -14.16 14.33
CA PHE A 175 -2.60 -14.29 14.21
C PHE A 175 -2.97 -15.73 13.83
N ASP A 176 -3.16 -16.60 14.84
CA ASP A 176 -3.67 -17.97 14.68
C ASP A 176 -5.20 -17.95 14.52
N PRO A 177 -5.76 -18.08 13.30
CA PRO A 177 -7.20 -18.13 13.15
C PRO A 177 -7.68 -19.51 13.65
N LEU A 178 -8.93 -19.60 14.12
CA LEU A 178 -9.79 -20.80 14.21
C LEU A 178 -10.22 -21.23 15.63
N THR A 179 -11.25 -20.56 16.18
CA THR A 179 -12.24 -21.23 17.04
C THR A 179 -13.69 -20.94 16.58
N PRO A 180 -14.64 -21.85 16.88
CA PRO A 180 -16.06 -21.78 16.52
C PRO A 180 -16.84 -20.50 16.85
N ALA A 181 -16.33 -19.66 17.76
CA ALA A 181 -16.97 -18.42 18.22
C ALA A 181 -16.99 -17.30 17.16
N ALA A 182 -16.19 -17.43 16.09
CA ALA A 182 -16.15 -16.49 14.97
C ALA A 182 -17.43 -16.45 14.10
N ARG A 183 -18.46 -17.23 14.43
CA ARG A 183 -19.65 -17.43 13.58
C ARG A 183 -20.83 -16.48 13.80
N ASP A 184 -20.87 -15.69 14.87
CA ASP A 184 -22.06 -14.87 15.17
C ASP A 184 -21.88 -13.35 15.02
N LEU A 185 -20.69 -12.86 14.62
CA LEU A 185 -20.38 -11.42 14.63
C LEU A 185 -20.26 -10.79 13.23
N VAL A 186 -21.09 -11.21 12.27
CA VAL A 186 -21.13 -10.68 10.86
C VAL A 186 -22.27 -9.67 10.64
N ARG A 187 -22.57 -8.78 11.58
CA ARG A 187 -23.58 -7.74 11.31
C ARG A 187 -23.25 -6.44 12.00
N GLN A 188 -22.59 -5.52 11.28
CA GLN A 188 -22.99 -4.10 11.11
C GLN A 188 -21.86 -3.28 10.47
N ALA A 189 -22.23 -2.37 9.56
CA ALA A 189 -21.43 -1.87 8.45
C ALA A 189 -21.12 -0.36 8.50
N LYS A 190 -20.06 0.04 7.73
CA LYS A 190 -19.87 1.25 6.86
C LYS A 190 -19.53 2.63 7.52
N ASP A 191 -19.06 3.75 6.89
CA ASP A 191 -18.97 4.27 5.49
C ASP A 191 -17.86 5.38 5.25
N ARG A 192 -17.14 5.34 4.08
CA ARG A 192 -16.46 6.41 3.23
C ARG A 192 -14.93 6.62 3.26
N CYS A 193 -14.34 6.94 2.07
CA CYS A 193 -12.92 7.27 1.70
C CYS A 193 -12.83 8.11 0.39
N THR A 194 -11.71 8.80 0.05
CA THR A 194 -11.57 9.53 -1.25
C THR A 194 -10.15 9.53 -1.87
N GLY A 195 -9.98 9.18 -3.17
CA GLY A 195 -8.67 9.08 -3.85
C GLY A 195 -8.62 9.67 -5.27
N GLN A 196 -7.66 10.57 -5.54
CA GLN A 196 -7.25 11.00 -6.89
C GLN A 196 -5.95 11.84 -6.86
N ILE A 197 -4.79 11.19 -6.93
CA ILE A 197 -3.53 11.87 -7.31
C ILE A 197 -2.75 11.09 -8.38
N VAL A 198 -2.92 9.76 -8.52
CA VAL A 198 -1.94 8.96 -9.30
C VAL A 198 -2.46 8.48 -10.68
N ILE A 199 -3.77 8.49 -10.95
CA ILE A 199 -4.36 7.76 -12.10
C ILE A 199 -4.82 8.67 -13.27
N ASN A 200 -5.03 9.98 -13.08
CA ASN A 200 -5.55 10.85 -14.15
C ASN A 200 -4.43 11.48 -14.99
N ALA A 201 -3.81 10.68 -15.86
CA ALA A 201 -3.02 11.19 -16.98
C ALA A 201 -3.89 11.32 -18.24
N ASP A 202 -4.95 12.13 -18.18
CA ASP A 202 -5.66 12.57 -19.40
C ASP A 202 -4.90 13.76 -20.02
N LEU A 203 -4.95 13.88 -21.35
CA LEU A 203 -4.21 14.91 -22.11
C LEU A 203 -4.54 16.37 -21.70
N ASP A 204 -5.72 16.62 -21.12
CA ASP A 204 -6.11 17.92 -20.55
C ASP A 204 -5.57 18.13 -19.11
N SER A 205 -5.28 17.02 -18.41
CA SER A 205 -4.70 16.98 -17.07
C SER A 205 -3.17 17.12 -17.07
N LEU A 206 -2.49 16.82 -18.18
CA LEU A 206 -1.04 17.00 -18.33
C LEU A 206 -0.57 18.43 -17.99
N GLY A 207 -1.35 19.46 -18.32
CA GLY A 207 -1.02 20.85 -17.97
C GLY A 207 -1.20 21.19 -16.49
N ARG A 208 -2.09 20.49 -15.77
CA ARG A 208 -2.33 20.65 -14.33
C ARG A 208 -1.50 19.72 -13.46
N PHE A 209 -1.07 18.58 -14.02
CA PHE A 209 -0.28 17.55 -13.36
C PHE A 209 1.24 17.83 -13.45
N LEU A 210 1.69 18.45 -14.56
CA LEU A 210 3.04 19.06 -14.64
C LEU A 210 3.20 20.27 -13.73
N ALA A 211 2.10 20.82 -13.21
CA ALA A 211 2.11 21.78 -12.12
C ALA A 211 1.90 21.00 -10.81
N LEU A 212 2.98 20.49 -10.21
CA LEU A 212 2.98 20.25 -8.76
C LEU A 212 2.28 21.46 -8.11
N PRO A 213 1.33 21.26 -7.16
CA PRO A 213 0.70 22.39 -6.51
C PRO A 213 1.81 23.33 -6.05
N ASP A 214 1.81 24.56 -6.54
CA ASP A 214 2.81 25.54 -6.14
C ASP A 214 2.56 25.83 -4.66
N PHE A 215 3.18 25.05 -3.78
CA PHE A 215 2.97 25.12 -2.35
C PHE A 215 3.34 26.51 -1.83
N ALA A 216 4.21 27.25 -2.52
CA ALA A 216 4.54 28.63 -2.18
C ALA A 216 3.30 29.54 -2.19
N ARG A 217 2.27 29.24 -2.99
CA ARG A 217 1.00 29.98 -2.99
C ARG A 217 0.16 29.79 -1.72
N TYR A 218 0.46 28.76 -0.94
CA TYR A 218 -0.20 28.46 0.34
C TYR A 218 0.66 28.82 1.55
N LEU A 219 1.91 29.26 1.34
CA LEU A 219 2.79 29.71 2.41
C LEU A 219 2.62 31.22 2.64
N THR A 220 2.59 31.62 3.91
CA THR A 220 2.62 33.05 4.29
C THR A 220 4.03 33.64 4.26
N VAL A 221 5.04 32.81 3.99
CA VAL A 221 6.46 33.16 3.89
C VAL A 221 7.03 32.61 2.59
N PRO A 222 8.10 33.20 2.03
CA PRO A 222 8.79 32.65 0.86
C PRO A 222 9.18 31.18 1.06
N LEU A 223 9.10 30.37 0.00
CA LEU A 223 9.39 28.94 0.05
C LEU A 223 10.84 28.67 0.50
N ASP A 224 11.81 29.47 0.08
CA ASP A 224 13.19 29.36 0.53
C ASP A 224 13.30 29.60 2.04
N GLN A 225 12.62 30.62 2.57
CA GLN A 225 12.57 30.88 4.00
C GLN A 225 11.91 29.73 4.77
N PHE A 226 10.82 29.16 4.23
CA PHE A 226 10.15 28.00 4.80
C PHE A 226 11.05 26.75 4.85
N LEU A 227 11.78 26.46 3.76
CA LEU A 227 12.67 25.30 3.67
C LEU A 227 13.91 25.42 4.57
N HIS A 228 14.33 26.63 4.92
CA HIS A 228 15.44 26.89 5.85
C HIS A 228 14.99 27.04 7.31
N ASP A 229 13.69 26.98 7.61
CA ASP A 229 13.22 26.90 8.99
C ASP A 229 13.84 25.65 9.65
N PRO A 230 14.47 25.76 10.83
CA PRO A 230 15.21 24.65 11.42
C PRO A 230 14.35 23.42 11.71
N VAL A 231 13.04 23.59 12.00
CA VAL A 231 12.12 22.47 12.23
C VAL A 231 11.80 21.78 10.91
N ILE A 232 11.54 22.55 9.84
CA ILE A 232 11.24 22.02 8.51
C ILE A 232 12.46 21.35 7.89
N ALA A 233 13.63 22.00 7.97
CA ALA A 233 14.89 21.49 7.45
C ALA A 233 15.28 20.17 8.13
N GLU A 234 15.10 20.07 9.45
CA GLU A 234 15.33 18.84 10.20
C GLU A 234 14.36 17.75 9.77
N ALA A 235 13.05 18.04 9.70
CA ALA A 235 12.05 17.07 9.25
C ALA A 235 12.32 16.59 7.81
N LEU A 236 12.85 17.43 6.92
CA LEU A 236 13.27 17.04 5.58
C LEU A 236 14.55 16.18 5.60
N ARG A 237 15.52 16.54 6.44
CA ARG A 237 16.76 15.78 6.63
C ARG A 237 16.49 14.38 7.17
N GLU A 238 15.53 14.25 8.09
CA GLU A 238 15.13 12.95 8.65
C GLU A 238 14.54 11.99 7.60
N ARG A 239 14.02 12.53 6.50
CA ARG A 239 13.53 11.75 5.33
C ARG A 239 14.63 11.39 4.33
N GLY A 240 15.84 11.93 4.50
CA GLY A 240 16.95 11.72 3.58
C GLY A 240 17.42 10.26 3.53
N TYR A 241 17.87 9.84 2.36
CA TYR A 241 18.18 8.44 1.98
C TYR A 241 19.36 7.78 2.74
N ALA A 242 20.17 8.57 3.44
CA ALA A 242 21.51 8.18 3.92
C ALA A 242 21.57 7.60 5.35
N GLN A 243 20.46 7.18 5.96
CA GLN A 243 20.46 6.85 7.39
C GLN A 243 20.63 5.36 7.73
N SER A 244 20.36 4.45 6.79
CA SER A 244 20.50 3.00 7.02
C SER A 244 20.66 2.23 5.72
N THR A 245 21.55 1.24 5.70
CA THR A 245 21.75 0.35 4.56
C THR A 245 20.96 -0.95 4.74
N PRO A 246 20.09 -1.31 3.80
CA PRO A 246 19.33 -2.56 3.85
C PRO A 246 20.23 -3.79 3.83
N THR A 247 19.96 -4.73 4.72
CA THR A 247 20.64 -6.04 4.75
C THR A 247 19.89 -7.08 3.91
N ALA A 248 18.57 -6.94 3.79
CA ALA A 248 17.77 -7.71 2.85
C ALA A 248 18.04 -7.23 1.42
N PRO A 249 18.06 -8.13 0.41
CA PRO A 249 18.19 -7.72 -0.97
C PRO A 249 16.94 -6.96 -1.43
N ILE A 250 17.11 -6.04 -2.38
CA ILE A 250 16.03 -5.18 -2.87
C ILE A 250 15.92 -5.29 -4.39
N TYR A 251 14.69 -5.38 -4.89
CA TYR A 251 14.36 -5.11 -6.28
C TYR A 251 13.69 -3.74 -6.40
N LEU A 252 14.21 -2.88 -7.26
CA LEU A 252 13.69 -1.54 -7.52
C LEU A 252 13.43 -1.36 -9.01
N TYR A 253 12.38 -0.62 -9.34
CA TYR A 253 12.15 -0.11 -10.69
C TYR A 253 11.66 1.34 -10.62
N ASN A 254 12.04 2.14 -11.61
CA ASN A 254 11.63 3.55 -11.69
C ASN A 254 11.75 4.02 -13.15
N ALA A 255 10.81 4.85 -13.61
CA ALA A 255 10.88 5.40 -14.96
C ALA A 255 11.94 6.51 -15.04
N VAL A 256 12.68 6.54 -16.14
CA VAL A 256 13.68 7.59 -16.41
C VAL A 256 13.02 8.96 -16.49
N TYR A 257 11.76 9.01 -16.92
CA TYR A 257 10.98 10.24 -17.09
C TYR A 257 9.94 10.46 -15.98
N ASP A 258 10.07 9.78 -14.84
CA ASP A 258 9.16 9.93 -13.70
C ASP A 258 9.13 11.39 -13.20
N GLU A 259 7.96 12.00 -13.27
CA GLU A 259 7.68 13.39 -12.95
C GLU A 259 7.44 13.67 -11.47
N ALA A 260 7.18 12.63 -10.66
CA ALA A 260 6.88 12.75 -9.25
C ALA A 260 8.01 12.18 -8.38
N SER A 261 8.37 10.91 -8.60
CA SER A 261 9.49 10.23 -7.96
C SER A 261 10.69 10.22 -8.89
N THR A 262 11.41 11.34 -8.92
CA THR A 262 12.46 11.59 -9.92
C THR A 262 13.53 10.50 -9.92
N ILE A 263 13.93 10.08 -11.12
CA ILE A 263 14.99 9.09 -11.32
C ILE A 263 16.30 9.49 -10.61
N ALA A 264 16.60 10.79 -10.51
CA ALA A 264 17.80 11.29 -9.86
C ALA A 264 17.81 11.04 -8.33
N GLY A 265 16.64 11.11 -7.69
CA GLY A 265 16.49 10.80 -6.27
C GLY A 265 16.74 9.30 -6.01
N THR A 266 16.09 8.45 -6.80
CA THR A 266 16.24 6.99 -6.74
C THR A 266 17.66 6.55 -7.08
N ASP A 267 18.27 7.10 -8.13
CA ASP A 267 19.66 6.82 -8.52
C ASP A 267 20.64 7.17 -7.38
N ARG A 268 20.40 8.26 -6.64
CA ARG A 268 21.19 8.63 -5.47
C ARG A 268 21.04 7.62 -4.33
N GLN A 269 19.80 7.23 -4.00
CA GLN A 269 19.53 6.23 -2.96
C GLN A 269 20.19 4.89 -3.29
N VAL A 270 20.04 4.41 -4.54
CA VAL A 270 20.64 3.16 -4.99
C VAL A 270 22.17 3.23 -4.93
N SER A 271 22.77 4.34 -5.37
CA SER A 271 24.21 4.55 -5.29
C SER A 271 24.72 4.45 -3.85
N GLU A 272 24.04 5.07 -2.89
CA GLU A 272 24.39 5.01 -1.47
C GLU A 272 24.25 3.59 -0.90
N TYR A 273 23.17 2.88 -1.24
CA TYR A 273 22.96 1.49 -0.83
C TYR A 273 24.06 0.58 -1.37
N CYS A 274 24.41 0.73 -2.64
CA CYS A 274 25.47 -0.04 -3.29
C CYS A 274 26.85 0.25 -2.69
N ALA A 275 27.17 1.52 -2.44
CA ALA A 275 28.43 1.92 -1.81
C ALA A 275 28.60 1.31 -0.41
N ASN A 276 27.50 1.11 0.30
CA ASN A 276 27.48 0.53 1.64
C ASN A 276 27.30 -1.00 1.66
N GLY A 277 27.36 -1.66 0.50
CA GLY A 277 27.36 -3.12 0.39
C GLY A 277 25.98 -3.80 0.38
N ALA A 278 24.89 -3.05 0.17
CA ALA A 278 23.58 -3.66 -0.07
C ALA A 278 23.55 -4.46 -1.38
N SER A 279 22.60 -5.39 -1.47
CA SER A 279 22.32 -6.10 -2.72
C SER A 279 21.07 -5.53 -3.38
N VAL A 280 21.23 -4.87 -4.53
CA VAL A 280 20.16 -4.13 -5.21
C VAL A 280 20.07 -4.54 -6.68
N THR A 281 18.90 -5.04 -7.10
CA THR A 281 18.54 -5.18 -8.51
C THR A 281 17.70 -3.97 -8.90
N TYR A 282 18.18 -3.12 -9.81
CA TYR A 282 17.53 -1.87 -10.18
C TYR A 282 17.28 -1.81 -11.69
N ARG A 283 16.03 -1.54 -12.08
CA ARG A 283 15.59 -1.40 -13.48
C ARG A 283 15.07 0.01 -13.75
N ARG A 284 15.77 0.74 -14.61
CA ARG A 284 15.40 2.08 -15.05
C ARG A 284 14.61 1.94 -16.35
N ASP A 285 13.33 2.25 -16.31
CA ASP A 285 12.41 2.07 -17.43
C ASP A 285 12.53 3.28 -18.39
N LEU A 286 13.01 3.04 -19.61
CA LEU A 286 13.19 4.08 -20.63
C LEU A 286 11.94 4.26 -21.51
N PHE A 287 10.83 3.60 -21.19
CA PHE A 287 9.64 3.65 -22.03
C PHE A 287 9.14 5.10 -22.08
N PRO A 288 8.66 5.59 -23.24
CA PRO A 288 8.39 7.01 -23.41
C PRO A 288 7.44 7.57 -22.34
N PHE A 289 7.71 8.79 -21.88
CA PHE A 289 6.98 9.48 -20.81
C PHE A 289 5.45 9.37 -20.90
N MET A 290 4.89 9.45 -22.11
CA MET A 290 3.44 9.31 -22.35
C MET A 290 2.85 7.98 -21.86
N PHE A 291 3.67 6.95 -21.65
CA PHE A 291 3.24 5.61 -21.26
C PHE A 291 3.96 5.08 -20.00
N SER A 292 4.97 5.78 -19.50
CA SER A 292 5.79 5.41 -18.33
C SER A 292 6.02 6.63 -17.43
N ALA A 293 4.98 7.43 -17.22
CA ALA A 293 4.91 8.42 -16.14
C ALA A 293 4.78 7.70 -14.78
N HIS A 294 4.79 8.44 -13.66
CA HIS A 294 4.82 7.88 -12.30
C HIS A 294 3.74 6.82 -12.04
N GLY A 295 2.48 7.14 -12.37
CA GLY A 295 1.36 6.21 -12.20
C GLY A 295 1.48 4.95 -13.08
N PRO A 296 1.63 5.09 -14.40
CA PRO A 296 1.83 3.94 -15.29
C PRO A 296 3.00 3.04 -14.90
N VAL A 297 4.18 3.60 -14.61
CA VAL A 297 5.37 2.77 -14.30
C VAL A 297 5.15 1.91 -13.05
N ALA A 298 4.40 2.41 -12.05
CA ALA A 298 4.03 1.65 -10.85
C ALA A 298 3.35 0.32 -11.20
N VAL A 299 2.50 0.30 -12.24
CA VAL A 299 1.82 -0.90 -12.73
C VAL A 299 2.71 -1.71 -13.67
N LEU A 300 3.43 -1.06 -14.58
CA LEU A 300 4.23 -1.72 -15.61
C LEU A 300 5.40 -2.52 -15.03
N GLY A 301 6.03 -2.05 -13.95
CA GLY A 301 7.14 -2.75 -13.30
C GLY A 301 6.71 -3.86 -12.34
N ALA A 302 5.44 -3.87 -11.91
CA ALA A 302 4.95 -4.81 -10.89
C ALA A 302 5.16 -6.30 -11.26
N PRO A 303 4.91 -6.78 -12.49
CA PRO A 303 5.08 -8.20 -12.83
C PRO A 303 6.52 -8.71 -12.60
N ALA A 304 7.54 -7.92 -12.94
CA ALA A 304 8.93 -8.27 -12.70
C ALA A 304 9.24 -8.31 -11.19
N ALA A 305 8.69 -7.36 -10.42
CA ALA A 305 8.82 -7.33 -8.96
C ALA A 305 8.17 -8.55 -8.29
N PHE A 306 6.96 -8.94 -8.71
CA PHE A 306 6.29 -10.15 -8.21
C PHE A 306 7.05 -11.42 -8.55
N THR A 307 7.62 -11.51 -9.75
CA THR A 307 8.49 -12.64 -10.14
C THR A 307 9.73 -12.71 -9.24
N TRP A 308 10.35 -11.57 -8.96
CA TRP A 308 11.49 -11.49 -8.05
C TRP A 308 11.12 -11.89 -6.61
N LEU A 309 9.93 -11.51 -6.14
CA LEU A 309 9.39 -11.93 -4.83
C LEU A 309 9.13 -13.43 -4.79
N GLU A 310 8.51 -14.00 -5.82
CA GLU A 310 8.25 -15.45 -5.92
C GLU A 310 9.56 -16.25 -5.81
N GLN A 311 10.63 -15.79 -6.46
CA GLN A 311 11.95 -16.40 -6.35
C GLN A 311 12.47 -16.42 -4.89
N ARG A 312 12.23 -15.36 -4.11
CA ARG A 312 12.63 -15.33 -2.68
C ARG A 312 11.77 -16.27 -1.85
N MET A 313 10.47 -16.32 -2.12
CA MET A 313 9.51 -17.17 -1.40
C MET A 313 9.67 -18.66 -1.71
N THR A 314 10.25 -18.99 -2.86
CA THR A 314 10.58 -20.37 -3.27
C THR A 314 12.04 -20.76 -2.99
N GLY A 315 12.83 -19.89 -2.35
CA GLY A 315 14.19 -20.20 -1.90
C GLY A 315 15.27 -20.13 -3.00
N ALA A 316 15.04 -19.38 -4.08
CA ALA A 316 16.08 -19.12 -5.08
C ALA A 316 17.28 -18.37 -4.44
N PRO A 317 18.51 -18.55 -4.97
CA PRO A 317 19.70 -17.86 -4.46
C PRO A 317 19.50 -16.35 -4.32
N LEU A 318 20.01 -15.77 -3.23
CA LEU A 318 19.92 -14.33 -3.00
C LEU A 318 20.83 -13.58 -4.00
N PRO A 319 20.36 -12.46 -4.59
CA PRO A 319 21.21 -11.60 -5.40
C PRO A 319 22.40 -11.09 -4.58
N GLN A 320 23.55 -10.93 -5.22
CA GLN A 320 24.75 -10.40 -4.58
C GLN A 320 25.19 -9.11 -5.28
N GLY A 321 25.44 -8.08 -4.49
CA GLY A 321 25.88 -6.78 -4.98
C GLY A 321 24.80 -6.06 -5.77
N CYS A 322 25.21 -5.07 -6.56
CA CYS A 322 24.29 -4.23 -7.31
C CYS A 322 24.28 -4.54 -8.81
N ASP A 323 23.08 -4.77 -9.34
CA ASP A 323 22.79 -4.96 -10.75
C ASP A 323 21.83 -3.86 -11.22
N ILE A 324 22.38 -2.83 -11.87
CA ILE A 324 21.67 -1.63 -12.28
C ILE A 324 21.62 -1.58 -13.81
N GLN A 325 20.41 -1.56 -14.37
CA GLN A 325 20.22 -1.57 -15.82
C GLN A 325 19.17 -0.57 -16.26
N THR A 326 19.43 0.14 -17.36
CA THR A 326 18.39 0.86 -18.11
C THR A 326 17.84 -0.07 -19.18
N VAL A 327 16.54 -0.32 -19.14
CA VAL A 327 15.85 -1.24 -20.05
C VAL A 327 14.83 -0.48 -20.91
N PRO A 328 14.56 -0.92 -22.16
CA PRO A 328 13.55 -0.27 -23.00
C PRO A 328 12.16 -0.22 -22.36
N SER A 329 11.80 -1.27 -21.63
CA SER A 329 10.67 -1.32 -20.69
C SER A 329 10.84 -2.51 -19.74
N THR A 330 10.42 -2.34 -18.50
CA THR A 330 10.34 -3.37 -17.46
C THR A 330 9.34 -4.49 -17.79
N LEU A 331 8.32 -4.21 -18.61
CA LEU A 331 7.40 -5.23 -19.13
C LEU A 331 8.10 -6.26 -20.03
N LEU A 332 9.19 -5.86 -20.69
CA LEU A 332 9.93 -6.71 -21.60
C LEU A 332 10.99 -7.55 -20.88
N ASP A 333 11.07 -7.47 -19.55
CA ASP A 333 11.92 -8.35 -18.78
C ASP A 333 11.47 -9.81 -19.01
N PRO A 334 12.34 -10.71 -19.48
CA PRO A 334 11.99 -12.11 -19.70
C PRO A 334 11.40 -12.78 -18.46
N ALA A 335 11.79 -12.35 -17.26
CA ALA A 335 11.23 -12.83 -16.01
C ALA A 335 9.77 -12.38 -15.81
N ALA A 336 9.37 -11.22 -16.34
CA ALA A 336 8.03 -10.68 -16.22
C ALA A 336 6.99 -11.34 -17.14
N LEU A 337 7.42 -11.90 -18.28
CA LEU A 337 6.52 -12.38 -19.34
C LEU A 337 5.59 -13.53 -18.91
N THR A 338 6.05 -14.41 -18.01
CA THR A 338 5.24 -15.52 -17.48
C THR A 338 4.23 -15.03 -16.44
N THR A 339 4.66 -14.12 -15.57
CA THR A 339 3.86 -13.57 -14.47
C THR A 339 2.82 -12.57 -14.96
N PHE A 340 3.07 -11.89 -16.09
CA PHE A 340 2.10 -10.97 -16.69
C PHE A 340 0.82 -11.70 -17.17
N GLY A 341 0.97 -12.88 -17.78
CA GLY A 341 -0.16 -13.69 -18.23
C GLY A 341 -1.00 -14.22 -17.07
N SER A 342 -0.35 -14.71 -16.01
CA SER A 342 -1.06 -15.15 -14.80
C SER A 342 -1.70 -13.99 -14.05
N ALA A 343 -1.04 -12.83 -13.95
CA ALA A 343 -1.56 -11.63 -13.31
C ALA A 343 -2.87 -11.14 -13.97
N ILE A 344 -2.95 -11.12 -15.31
CA ILE A 344 -4.21 -10.79 -16.02
C ILE A 344 -5.32 -11.78 -15.63
N GLY A 345 -5.00 -13.08 -15.60
CA GLY A 345 -5.94 -14.11 -15.15
C GLY A 345 -6.39 -13.93 -13.69
N THR A 346 -5.51 -13.47 -12.82
CA THR A 346 -5.79 -13.17 -11.41
C THR A 346 -6.67 -11.95 -11.24
N VAL A 347 -6.39 -10.87 -11.98
CA VAL A 347 -7.25 -9.68 -12.01
C VAL A 347 -8.66 -10.04 -12.46
N LEU A 348 -8.79 -10.79 -13.57
CA LEU A 348 -10.09 -11.23 -14.07
C LEU A 348 -10.82 -12.11 -13.07
N ARG A 349 -10.15 -13.09 -12.44
CA ARG A 349 -10.76 -13.92 -11.39
C ARG A 349 -11.21 -13.10 -10.20
N THR A 350 -10.41 -12.14 -9.75
CA THR A 350 -10.75 -11.25 -8.63
C THR A 350 -11.99 -10.42 -8.95
N LEU A 351 -12.04 -9.80 -10.14
CA LEU A 351 -13.18 -8.99 -10.59
C LEU A 351 -14.46 -9.81 -10.81
N LEU A 352 -14.32 -11.07 -11.23
CA LEU A 352 -15.43 -12.01 -11.42
C LEU A 352 -15.88 -12.71 -10.13
N GLY A 353 -15.21 -12.46 -8.99
CA GLY A 353 -15.47 -13.17 -7.75
C GLY A 353 -15.23 -14.67 -7.89
N LEU A 354 -14.15 -15.06 -8.57
CA LEU A 354 -13.71 -16.45 -8.64
C LEU A 354 -12.64 -16.73 -7.57
N PRO A 355 -12.51 -17.97 -7.08
CA PRO A 355 -11.48 -18.33 -6.11
C PRO A 355 -10.06 -18.01 -6.59
N LEU A 356 -9.21 -17.56 -5.67
CA LEU A 356 -7.77 -17.38 -5.84
C LEU A 356 -7.02 -18.46 -5.05
N GLY A 357 -5.82 -18.82 -5.52
CA GLY A 357 -5.01 -19.87 -4.90
C GLY A 357 -5.35 -21.25 -5.47
N GLY A 358 -4.67 -21.62 -6.55
CA GLY A 358 -4.84 -22.90 -7.26
C GLY A 358 -4.29 -24.11 -6.52
#